data_AF-I4MVD5-F1
#
_entry.id   AF-I4MVD5-F1
#
_cell.length_a   1.000
_cell.length_b   1.000
_cell.length_c   1.000
_cell.angle_alpha   90.00
_cell.angle_beta   90.00
_cell.angle_gamma   90.00
#
_symmetry.space_group_name_H-M   'P 1'
#
loop_
_entity.id
_entity.type
_entity.pdbx_description
1 polymer ?
#
loop_
_entity_poly.entity_id
_entity_poly.type
_entity_poly.pdbx_seq_one_letter_code
_entity_poly.pdbx_strand_id
1 'polypeptide(L)'
;MTETSVVVNGAPYLFETDSGSTTLKLKSTTTPSNDKDHVELSVPSVWLITRGNGIPLFSLKPKAGDKPFRIMKAELLYAEKIQWFEPLADNYRELEWVNPEASTGGTPSGVAFKQFAWKQIIDFAIVDRPSISFASHLPGDWKRNSEGGDSYLMVLIEGKPYWADAVGQIPFAVDTYRKYFEEQKQKDSAIVTTVKTGIEYGDGNPLMPAADPTNEYDNYMVLRGAMWASENFSLITSKRVVEGFVPRTVDEVVTRFQPTTDARLRNPCDAASIGKYGVWLK
;
A
#
# COMPACT_ATOMS: atom_id res chain seq x y z
N MET A 1 8.12 31.14 -2.82
CA MET A 1 7.44 30.71 -4.06
C MET A 1 8.27 29.70 -4.85
N THR A 2 7.69 28.56 -5.17
CA THR A 2 8.27 27.48 -5.98
C THR A 2 7.23 27.02 -7.01
N GLU A 3 7.64 26.80 -8.26
CA GLU A 3 6.75 26.27 -9.30
C GLU A 3 7.00 24.77 -9.52
N THR A 4 5.94 24.02 -9.78
CA THR A 4 5.99 22.58 -10.11
C THR A 4 5.15 22.30 -11.34
N SER A 5 5.76 21.67 -12.34
CA SER A 5 5.06 21.19 -13.54
C SER A 5 4.50 19.78 -13.27
N VAL A 6 3.19 19.64 -13.35
CA VAL A 6 2.46 18.38 -13.16
C VAL A 6 1.83 17.99 -14.49
N VAL A 7 2.10 16.78 -14.96
CA VAL A 7 1.54 16.27 -16.21
C VAL A 7 0.19 15.61 -15.91
N VAL A 8 -0.88 16.14 -16.50
CA VAL A 8 -2.26 15.63 -16.37
C VAL A 8 -2.77 15.28 -17.75
N ASN A 9 -3.19 14.03 -17.97
CA ASN A 9 -3.60 13.49 -19.27
C ASN A 9 -2.60 13.84 -20.40
N GLY A 10 -1.30 13.80 -20.11
CA GLY A 10 -0.24 14.13 -21.06
C GLY A 10 0.05 15.62 -21.29
N ALA A 11 -0.72 16.53 -20.69
CA ALA A 11 -0.51 17.97 -20.78
C ALA A 11 0.14 18.53 -19.49
N PRO A 12 1.16 19.39 -19.59
CA PRO A 12 1.78 20.00 -18.42
C PRO A 12 0.93 21.16 -17.88
N TYR A 13 0.66 21.14 -16.57
CA TYR A 13 0.02 22.21 -15.82
C TYR A 13 0.99 22.72 -14.75
N LEU A 14 1.01 24.04 -14.56
CA LEU A 14 1.93 24.69 -13.63
C LEU A 14 1.22 24.97 -12.31
N PHE A 15 1.78 24.47 -11.23
CA PHE A 15 1.32 24.73 -9.87
C PHE A 15 2.34 25.60 -9.14
N GLU A 16 1.85 26.57 -8.40
CA GLU A 16 2.68 27.50 -7.63
C GLU A 16 2.45 27.25 -6.15
N THR A 17 3.54 26.95 -5.44
CA THR A 17 3.55 26.80 -3.98
C THR A 17 4.13 28.06 -3.36
N ASP A 18 3.34 28.72 -2.52
CA ASP A 18 3.80 29.83 -1.71
C ASP A 18 3.22 29.77 -0.30
N SER A 19 4.05 30.08 0.69
CA SER A 19 3.63 30.19 2.09
C SER A 19 2.86 28.98 2.63
N GLY A 20 3.20 27.77 2.16
CA GLY A 20 2.57 26.51 2.59
C GLY A 20 1.30 26.12 1.83
N SER A 21 0.87 26.91 0.84
CA SER A 21 -0.31 26.67 0.01
C SER A 21 0.09 26.47 -1.44
N THR A 22 -0.65 25.63 -2.17
CA THR A 22 -0.43 25.38 -3.60
C THR A 22 -1.66 25.71 -4.39
N THR A 23 -1.47 26.40 -5.52
CA THR A 23 -2.54 26.83 -6.41
C THR A 23 -2.19 26.49 -7.86
N LEU A 24 -3.22 26.33 -8.71
CA LEU A 24 -3.05 26.16 -10.15
C LEU A 24 -2.82 27.51 -10.81
N LYS A 25 -1.76 27.63 -11.61
CA LYS A 25 -1.46 28.81 -12.40
C LYS A 25 -2.07 28.70 -13.79
N LEU A 26 -3.19 29.38 -13.99
CA LEU A 26 -3.83 29.49 -15.30
C LEU A 26 -3.22 30.66 -16.07
N LYS A 27 -2.61 30.37 -17.22
CA LYS A 27 -2.16 31.42 -18.14
C LYS A 27 -3.39 31.97 -18.87
N SER A 28 -3.59 33.28 -18.78
CA SER A 28 -4.58 34.01 -19.58
C SER A 28 -3.89 35.19 -20.28
N THR A 29 -4.42 35.57 -21.44
CA THR A 29 -4.02 36.77 -22.17
C THR A 29 -5.03 37.87 -21.90
N THR A 30 -4.56 39.08 -21.64
CA THR A 30 -5.45 40.25 -21.52
C THR A 30 -5.95 40.64 -22.91
N THR A 31 -7.26 40.83 -23.03
CA THR A 31 -7.92 41.27 -24.27
C THR A 31 -8.27 42.76 -24.21
N PRO A 32 -8.41 43.45 -25.36
CA PRO A 32 -8.91 44.82 -25.42
C PRO A 32 -10.29 44.97 -24.75
N SER A 33 -10.60 46.15 -24.22
CA SER A 33 -11.84 46.38 -23.46
C SER A 33 -13.15 46.24 -24.24
N ASN A 34 -13.08 46.25 -25.57
CA ASN A 34 -14.19 46.03 -26.48
C ASN A 34 -14.33 44.57 -26.95
N ASP A 35 -13.40 43.70 -26.56
CA ASP A 35 -13.45 42.27 -26.84
C ASP A 35 -14.52 41.62 -25.94
N LYS A 36 -15.49 40.97 -26.58
CA LYS A 36 -16.58 40.26 -25.91
C LYS A 36 -16.46 38.75 -26.07
N ASP A 37 -15.40 38.27 -26.74
CA ASP A 37 -15.19 36.86 -26.95
C ASP A 37 -14.76 36.22 -25.63
N HIS A 38 -15.53 35.20 -25.21
CA HIS A 38 -15.24 34.47 -23.99
C HIS A 38 -14.14 33.45 -24.27
N VAL A 39 -12.97 33.65 -23.68
CA VAL A 39 -11.93 32.60 -23.62
C VAL A 39 -12.23 31.70 -22.43
N GLU A 40 -12.59 30.45 -22.72
CA GLU A 40 -12.81 29.45 -21.69
C GLU A 40 -11.46 28.99 -21.12
N LEU A 41 -11.22 29.26 -19.84
CA LEU A 41 -10.04 28.76 -19.14
C LEU A 41 -10.28 27.32 -18.71
N SER A 42 -9.55 26.39 -19.31
CA SER A 42 -9.65 24.97 -18.96
C SER A 42 -8.94 24.67 -17.66
N VAL A 43 -9.68 24.16 -16.68
CA VAL A 43 -9.15 23.60 -15.44
C VAL A 43 -9.00 22.09 -15.62
N PRO A 44 -7.82 21.50 -15.33
CA PRO A 44 -7.62 20.06 -15.45
C PRO A 44 -8.53 19.30 -14.49
N SER A 45 -8.99 18.12 -14.92
CA SER A 45 -9.63 17.17 -14.02
C SER A 45 -8.56 16.35 -13.31
N VAL A 46 -8.10 16.81 -12.14
CA VAL A 46 -7.01 16.22 -11.36
C VAL A 46 -7.18 16.45 -9.85
N TRP A 47 -6.80 15.47 -9.04
CA TRP A 47 -6.57 15.65 -7.60
C TRP A 47 -5.07 15.72 -7.33
N LEU A 48 -4.57 16.91 -7.01
CA LEU A 48 -3.17 17.10 -6.62
C LEU A 48 -3.00 16.85 -5.13
N ILE A 49 -2.11 15.92 -4.78
CA ILE A 49 -1.82 15.56 -3.40
C ILE A 49 -0.54 16.27 -2.97
N THR A 50 -0.61 16.95 -1.83
CA THR A 50 0.50 17.75 -1.29
C THR A 50 0.89 17.29 0.11
N ARG A 51 2.08 17.70 0.54
CA ARG A 51 2.43 17.73 1.96
C ARG A 51 1.63 18.79 2.71
N GLY A 52 1.72 18.77 4.05
CA GLY A 52 1.19 19.83 4.90
C GLY A 52 1.73 21.23 4.61
N ASN A 53 2.92 21.34 4.00
CA ASN A 53 3.55 22.59 3.57
C ASN A 53 3.32 22.93 2.07
N GLY A 54 2.36 22.28 1.42
CA GLY A 54 1.94 22.59 0.05
C GLY A 54 2.76 21.90 -1.05
N ILE A 55 3.95 21.36 -0.76
CA ILE A 55 4.79 20.71 -1.79
C ILE A 55 4.00 19.58 -2.49
N PRO A 56 3.86 19.60 -3.82
CA PRO A 56 3.22 18.53 -4.59
C PRO A 56 3.97 17.20 -4.46
N LEU A 57 3.23 16.11 -4.26
CA LEU A 57 3.78 14.76 -4.09
C LEU A 57 3.43 13.85 -5.26
N PHE A 58 2.14 13.75 -5.59
CA PHE A 58 1.62 12.95 -6.69
C PHE A 58 0.23 13.46 -7.06
N SER A 59 -0.32 13.01 -8.19
CA SER A 59 -1.70 13.29 -8.59
C SER A 59 -2.49 12.03 -8.85
N LEU A 60 -3.78 12.13 -8.57
CA LEU A 60 -4.76 11.08 -8.82
C LEU A 60 -5.80 11.58 -9.82
N LYS A 61 -6.24 10.66 -10.68
CA LYS A 61 -7.34 10.89 -11.61
C LYS A 61 -8.68 10.71 -10.90
N PRO A 62 -9.54 11.74 -10.88
CA PRO A 62 -10.89 11.62 -10.33
C PRO A 62 -11.72 10.60 -11.14
N LYS A 63 -12.64 9.89 -10.48
CA LYS A 63 -13.63 9.02 -11.14
C LYS A 63 -14.92 9.78 -11.43
N ALA A 64 -15.80 9.20 -12.24
CA ALA A 64 -17.12 9.77 -12.49
C ALA A 64 -17.87 10.01 -11.16
N GLY A 65 -18.45 11.21 -11.00
CA GLY A 65 -19.14 11.63 -9.78
C GLY A 65 -18.25 12.34 -8.74
N ASP A 66 -16.93 12.29 -8.89
CA ASP A 66 -16.03 13.10 -8.08
C ASP A 66 -16.07 14.59 -8.47
N LYS A 67 -15.60 15.44 -7.55
CA LYS A 67 -15.18 16.80 -7.92
C LYS A 67 -14.01 16.70 -8.92
N PRO A 68 -14.08 17.36 -10.08
CA PRO A 68 -13.06 17.20 -11.12
C PRO A 68 -11.69 17.75 -10.69
N PHE A 69 -11.65 18.82 -9.89
CA PHE A 69 -10.39 19.43 -9.45
C PHE A 69 -10.32 19.55 -7.93
N ARG A 70 -9.21 19.08 -7.35
CA ARG A 70 -8.90 19.24 -5.92
C ARG A 70 -7.39 19.43 -5.74
N ILE A 71 -7.00 20.22 -4.75
CA ILE A 71 -5.66 20.20 -4.16
C ILE A 71 -5.85 19.85 -2.70
N MET A 72 -5.23 18.77 -2.24
CA MET A 72 -5.46 18.26 -0.89
C MET A 72 -4.19 17.69 -0.27
N LYS A 73 -4.13 17.75 1.06
CA LYS A 73 -3.02 17.18 1.83
C LYS A 73 -3.12 15.66 1.89
N ALA A 74 -1.99 14.97 1.95
CA ALA A 74 -1.93 13.51 2.07
C ALA A 74 -2.70 12.97 3.29
N GLU A 75 -2.70 13.70 4.40
CA GLU A 75 -3.43 13.34 5.62
C GLU A 75 -4.95 13.34 5.41
N LEU A 76 -5.47 14.29 4.62
CA LEU A 76 -6.89 14.33 4.27
C LEU A 76 -7.25 13.20 3.30
N LEU A 77 -6.38 12.93 2.33
CA LEU A 77 -6.56 11.81 1.39
C LEU A 77 -6.63 10.46 2.14
N TYR A 78 -5.74 10.26 3.12
CA TYR A 78 -5.73 9.09 3.99
C TYR A 78 -6.99 9.01 4.86
N ALA A 79 -7.44 10.12 5.45
CA ALA A 79 -8.68 10.17 6.23
C ALA A 79 -9.94 9.86 5.37
N GLU A 80 -9.92 10.21 4.09
CA GLU A 80 -10.95 9.83 3.11
C GLU A 80 -10.81 8.38 2.61
N LYS A 81 -9.84 7.61 3.13
CA LYS A 81 -9.53 6.21 2.77
C LYS A 81 -9.24 6.00 1.27
N ILE A 82 -8.84 7.06 0.55
CA ILE A 82 -8.53 6.98 -0.88
C ILE A 82 -7.18 6.29 -1.08
N GLN A 83 -7.08 5.48 -2.13
CA GLN A 83 -5.87 4.73 -2.48
C GLN A 83 -5.74 4.59 -4.00
N TRP A 84 -4.58 4.18 -4.50
CA TRP A 84 -4.30 4.13 -5.95
C TRP A 84 -3.50 2.90 -6.42
N PHE A 85 -3.37 1.90 -5.56
CA PHE A 85 -2.57 0.70 -5.83
C PHE A 85 -3.42 -0.56 -6.01
N GLU A 86 -4.71 -0.55 -5.67
CA GLU A 86 -5.64 -1.67 -5.86
C GLU A 86 -6.90 -1.28 -6.64
N PRO A 87 -6.94 -1.46 -7.97
CA PRO A 87 -8.03 -0.99 -8.83
C PRO A 87 -9.42 -1.54 -8.53
N LEU A 88 -9.51 -2.67 -7.83
CA LEU A 88 -10.77 -3.35 -7.54
C LEU A 88 -11.37 -2.97 -6.18
N ALA A 89 -10.65 -2.19 -5.35
CA ALA A 89 -11.16 -1.69 -4.07
C ALA A 89 -11.99 -0.40 -4.26
N ASP A 90 -12.95 -0.14 -3.38
CA ASP A 90 -14.00 0.88 -3.58
C ASP A 90 -13.46 2.33 -3.71
N ASN A 91 -12.41 2.62 -2.93
CA ASN A 91 -11.81 3.95 -2.82
C ASN A 91 -10.59 4.14 -3.74
N TYR A 92 -10.46 3.32 -4.79
CA TYR A 92 -9.41 3.44 -5.79
C TYR A 92 -9.51 4.71 -6.64
N ARG A 93 -8.37 5.34 -6.94
CA ARG A 93 -8.16 6.32 -8.02
C ARG A 93 -6.88 6.01 -8.78
N GLU A 94 -6.87 6.26 -10.07
CA GLU A 94 -5.70 6.02 -10.91
C GLU A 94 -4.58 7.01 -10.57
N LEU A 95 -3.38 6.51 -10.29
CA LEU A 95 -2.18 7.34 -10.11
C LEU A 95 -1.73 7.88 -11.46
N GLU A 96 -1.70 9.20 -11.61
CA GLU A 96 -1.44 9.85 -12.90
C GLU A 96 -0.03 10.44 -12.98
N TRP A 97 0.46 11.03 -11.89
CA TRP A 97 1.79 11.64 -11.83
C TRP A 97 2.40 11.45 -10.45
N VAL A 98 3.71 11.28 -10.39
CA VAL A 98 4.50 11.29 -9.15
C VAL A 98 5.57 12.35 -9.31
N ASN A 99 5.82 13.12 -8.24
CA ASN A 99 6.86 14.14 -8.25
C ASN A 99 8.21 13.51 -8.63
N PRO A 100 8.89 13.99 -9.70
CA PRO A 100 10.16 13.42 -10.15
C PRO A 100 11.26 13.41 -9.06
N GLU A 101 11.18 14.32 -8.09
CA GLU A 101 12.12 14.39 -6.98
C GLU A 101 11.78 13.42 -5.84
N ALA A 102 10.61 12.77 -5.85
CA ALA A 102 10.15 11.90 -4.76
C ALA A 102 11.09 10.71 -4.53
N SER A 103 11.71 10.19 -5.60
CA SER A 103 12.64 9.06 -5.55
C SER A 103 14.04 9.42 -5.02
N THR A 104 14.30 10.70 -4.80
CA THR A 104 15.60 11.17 -4.30
C THR A 104 15.46 11.58 -2.84
N GLY A 105 16.00 10.76 -1.94
CA GLY A 105 15.99 11.07 -0.51
C GLY A 105 16.63 12.44 -0.21
N GLY A 106 16.02 13.21 0.68
CA GLY A 106 16.50 14.54 1.07
C GLY A 106 15.97 15.71 0.22
N THR A 107 15.28 15.45 -0.90
CA THR A 107 14.57 16.50 -1.64
C THR A 107 13.31 16.94 -0.90
N PRO A 108 12.75 18.13 -1.20
CA PRO A 108 11.57 18.63 -0.51
C PRO A 108 10.35 17.70 -0.60
N SER A 109 10.20 16.96 -1.70
CA SER A 109 9.16 15.92 -1.88
C SER A 109 9.61 14.55 -1.38
N GLY A 110 10.87 14.16 -1.59
CA GLY A 110 11.42 12.85 -1.23
C GLY A 110 11.41 12.56 0.27
N VAL A 111 11.59 13.58 1.12
CA VAL A 111 11.49 13.43 2.59
C VAL A 111 10.05 13.14 3.08
N ALA A 112 9.03 13.20 2.22
CA ALA A 112 7.68 12.80 2.58
C ALA A 112 7.51 11.27 2.61
N PHE A 113 8.48 10.53 2.07
CA PHE A 113 8.40 9.09 1.90
C PHE A 113 9.59 8.40 2.55
N LYS A 114 9.32 7.28 3.22
CA LYS A 114 10.37 6.29 3.49
C LYS A 114 10.64 5.53 2.19
N GLN A 115 11.91 5.51 1.76
CA GLN A 115 12.32 4.93 0.49
C GLN A 115 12.56 3.43 0.63
N PHE A 116 12.04 2.65 -0.30
CA PHE A 116 12.15 1.20 -0.31
C PHE A 116 12.39 0.63 -1.71
N ALA A 117 13.14 -0.46 -1.75
CA ALA A 117 13.05 -1.46 -2.80
C ALA A 117 12.15 -2.61 -2.33
N TRP A 118 11.51 -3.34 -3.27
CA TRP A 118 10.72 -4.53 -2.91
C TRP A 118 11.52 -5.57 -2.14
N LYS A 119 12.82 -5.69 -2.42
CA LYS A 119 13.72 -6.57 -1.68
C LYS A 119 13.73 -6.27 -0.18
N GLN A 120 13.70 -5.00 0.23
CA GLN A 120 13.70 -4.65 1.65
C GLN A 120 12.37 -5.05 2.33
N ILE A 121 11.24 -4.89 1.61
CA ILE A 121 9.93 -5.38 2.10
C ILE A 121 9.96 -6.89 2.29
N ILE A 122 10.52 -7.61 1.31
CA ILE A 122 10.68 -9.07 1.34
C ILE A 122 11.59 -9.49 2.50
N ASP A 123 12.77 -8.88 2.64
CA ASP A 123 13.73 -9.20 3.69
C ASP A 123 13.10 -9.01 5.09
N PHE A 124 12.27 -7.97 5.26
CA PHE A 124 11.49 -7.80 6.49
C PHE A 124 10.44 -8.91 6.66
N ALA A 125 9.72 -9.27 5.60
CA ALA A 125 8.60 -10.21 5.64
C ALA A 125 8.99 -11.69 5.77
N ILE A 126 10.20 -12.10 5.35
CA ILE A 126 10.65 -13.50 5.46
C ILE A 126 11.15 -13.89 6.85
N VAL A 127 11.37 -12.91 7.73
CA VAL A 127 11.74 -13.16 9.12
C VAL A 127 10.52 -13.74 9.84
N ASP A 128 10.66 -14.96 10.33
CA ASP A 128 9.62 -15.67 11.07
C ASP A 128 9.34 -15.00 12.42
N ARG A 129 8.10 -14.55 12.60
CA ARG A 129 7.66 -13.91 13.84
C ARG A 129 6.38 -14.56 14.38
N PRO A 130 6.28 -14.76 15.70
CA PRO A 130 5.01 -15.13 16.31
C PRO A 130 4.00 -13.99 16.14
N SER A 131 2.70 -14.32 16.05
CA SER A 131 1.63 -13.33 15.79
C SER A 131 1.64 -12.13 16.74
N ILE A 132 2.04 -12.33 18.00
CA ILE A 132 2.17 -11.23 18.98
C ILE A 132 3.17 -10.16 18.55
N SER A 133 4.20 -10.51 17.77
CA SER A 133 5.25 -9.59 17.33
C SER A 133 4.73 -8.44 16.45
N PHE A 134 3.54 -8.58 15.86
CA PHE A 134 2.90 -7.55 15.04
C PHE A 134 2.12 -6.51 15.84
N ALA A 135 1.98 -6.69 17.16
CA ALA A 135 1.38 -5.67 18.01
C ALA A 135 2.29 -4.45 18.17
N SER A 136 1.70 -3.30 18.52
CA SER A 136 2.41 -2.01 18.60
C SER A 136 3.71 -2.09 19.41
N HIS A 137 4.78 -1.51 18.87
CA HIS A 137 6.13 -1.46 19.45
C HIS A 137 6.90 -2.79 19.52
N LEU A 138 6.37 -3.87 18.93
CA LEU A 138 7.10 -5.14 18.83
C LEU A 138 7.82 -5.27 17.47
N PRO A 139 8.78 -6.21 17.33
CA PRO A 139 9.66 -6.25 16.16
C PRO A 139 8.95 -6.43 14.80
N GLY A 140 7.74 -6.97 14.79
CA GLY A 140 6.90 -7.12 13.60
C GLY A 140 5.99 -5.91 13.32
N ASP A 141 5.91 -4.92 14.20
CA ASP A 141 5.19 -3.66 13.97
C ASP A 141 5.86 -2.86 12.85
N TRP A 142 5.50 -3.20 11.62
CA TRP A 142 6.03 -2.56 10.42
C TRP A 142 5.93 -1.03 10.49
N LYS A 143 4.80 -0.50 10.99
CA LYS A 143 4.52 0.95 10.95
C LYS A 143 5.53 1.72 11.80
N ARG A 144 5.97 1.17 12.93
CA ARG A 144 6.90 1.85 13.85
C ARG A 144 8.35 1.37 13.76
N ASN A 145 8.60 0.21 13.15
CA ASN A 145 9.95 -0.32 13.03
C ASN A 145 10.80 0.58 12.11
N SER A 146 12.06 0.84 12.51
CA SER A 146 13.01 1.67 11.75
C SER A 146 13.41 1.07 10.40
N GLU A 147 13.39 -0.27 10.30
CA GLU A 147 13.56 -1.04 9.05
C GLU A 147 12.25 -1.13 8.25
N GLY A 148 11.12 -0.76 8.87
CA GLY A 148 9.81 -0.66 8.25
C GLY A 148 9.39 0.79 7.98
N GLY A 149 8.09 1.05 8.09
CA GLY A 149 7.47 2.33 7.81
C GLY A 149 7.99 3.49 8.66
N ASP A 150 8.63 3.24 9.82
CA ASP A 150 9.32 4.25 10.63
C ASP A 150 8.45 5.50 10.92
N SER A 151 7.17 5.26 11.20
CA SER A 151 6.11 6.26 11.42
C SER A 151 5.80 7.20 10.24
N TYR A 152 6.31 6.93 9.05
CA TYR A 152 5.90 7.64 7.84
C TYR A 152 4.46 7.27 7.48
N LEU A 153 3.67 8.25 7.02
CA LEU A 153 2.34 8.00 6.47
C LEU A 153 2.41 7.23 5.14
N MET A 154 3.43 7.53 4.34
CA MET A 154 3.64 6.94 3.02
C MET A 154 5.05 6.41 2.85
N VAL A 155 5.16 5.37 2.05
CA VAL A 155 6.42 4.82 1.56
C VAL A 155 6.49 4.97 0.05
N LEU A 156 7.70 5.05 -0.49
CA LEU A 156 7.94 5.02 -1.92
C LEU A 156 8.68 3.73 -2.26
N ILE A 157 8.03 2.83 -3.00
CA ILE A 157 8.61 1.57 -3.44
C ILE A 157 8.88 1.68 -4.93
N GLU A 158 10.17 1.73 -5.30
CA GLU A 158 10.62 1.83 -6.70
C GLU A 158 9.88 2.93 -7.50
N GLY A 159 9.79 4.13 -6.92
CA GLY A 159 9.18 5.29 -7.56
C GLY A 159 7.64 5.36 -7.49
N LYS A 160 6.99 4.39 -6.84
CA LYS A 160 5.53 4.40 -6.64
C LYS A 160 5.19 4.64 -5.16
N PRO A 161 4.33 5.61 -4.84
CA PRO A 161 3.91 5.84 -3.46
C PRO A 161 2.91 4.76 -3.02
N TYR A 162 2.90 4.43 -1.73
CA TYR A 162 1.92 3.56 -1.08
C TYR A 162 1.64 4.10 0.32
N TRP A 163 0.49 3.75 0.88
CA TRP A 163 0.28 3.92 2.31
C TRP A 163 1.20 2.98 3.08
N ALA A 164 1.85 3.50 4.13
CA ALA A 164 2.82 2.71 4.88
C ALA A 164 2.16 1.54 5.63
N ASP A 165 0.92 1.72 6.08
CA ASP A 165 0.12 0.68 6.72
C ASP A 165 -0.31 -0.42 5.76
N ALA A 166 -0.71 -0.08 4.54
CA ALA A 166 -1.06 -1.01 3.47
C ALA A 166 0.10 -1.98 3.19
N VAL A 167 1.33 -1.44 3.10
CA VAL A 167 2.55 -2.25 2.91
C VAL A 167 2.84 -3.09 4.16
N GLY A 168 2.50 -2.59 5.35
CA GLY A 168 2.62 -3.30 6.61
C GLY A 168 1.75 -4.55 6.74
N GLN A 169 0.72 -4.71 5.91
CA GLN A 169 -0.08 -5.93 5.86
C GLN A 169 0.69 -7.14 5.28
N ILE A 170 1.71 -6.89 4.45
CA ILE A 170 2.49 -7.94 3.78
C ILE A 170 3.20 -8.86 4.79
N PRO A 171 4.06 -8.38 5.71
CA PRO A 171 4.76 -9.26 6.64
C PRO A 171 3.81 -10.03 7.56
N PHE A 172 2.71 -9.42 8.01
CA PHE A 172 1.67 -10.10 8.76
C PHE A 172 1.03 -11.25 7.96
N ALA A 173 0.66 -11.00 6.71
CA ALA A 173 0.05 -12.00 5.85
C ALA A 173 0.99 -13.17 5.54
N VAL A 174 2.28 -12.90 5.40
CA VAL A 174 3.31 -13.92 5.15
C VAL A 174 3.41 -14.90 6.32
N ASP A 175 3.59 -14.41 7.54
CA ASP A 175 3.68 -15.29 8.72
C ASP A 175 2.36 -16.01 9.02
N THR A 176 1.24 -15.31 8.83
CA THR A 176 -0.09 -15.91 9.00
C THR A 176 -0.33 -17.03 7.98
N TYR A 177 0.05 -16.83 6.72
CA TYR A 177 -0.01 -17.88 5.70
C TYR A 177 0.87 -19.06 6.06
N ARG A 178 2.12 -18.81 6.49
CA ARG A 178 3.06 -19.87 6.85
C ARG A 178 2.51 -20.76 7.97
N LYS A 179 1.99 -20.16 9.03
CA LYS A 179 1.30 -20.85 10.13
C LYS A 179 0.18 -21.76 9.60
N TYR A 180 -0.76 -21.20 8.83
CA TYR A 180 -1.88 -22.00 8.32
C TYR A 180 -1.45 -23.03 7.30
N PHE A 181 -0.38 -22.79 6.54
CA PHE A 181 0.13 -23.76 5.58
C PHE A 181 0.78 -24.95 6.29
N GLU A 182 1.47 -24.72 7.41
CA GLU A 182 2.02 -25.79 8.27
C GLU A 182 0.91 -26.62 8.93
N GLU A 183 -0.16 -25.96 9.40
CA GLU A 183 -1.31 -26.62 10.04
C GLU A 183 -2.18 -27.40 9.04
N GLN A 184 -2.54 -26.77 7.92
CA GLN A 184 -3.55 -27.26 6.98
C GLN A 184 -2.96 -28.07 5.83
N LYS A 185 -1.68 -27.85 5.50
CA LYS A 185 -0.95 -28.50 4.39
C LYS A 185 -1.61 -28.31 3.01
N GLN A 186 -2.46 -27.29 2.89
CA GLN A 186 -3.26 -26.97 1.70
C GLN A 186 -3.11 -25.49 1.39
N LYS A 187 -2.45 -25.16 0.27
CA LYS A 187 -2.11 -23.76 -0.09
C LYS A 187 -3.34 -22.87 -0.19
N ASP A 188 -4.34 -23.29 -0.95
CA ASP A 188 -5.55 -22.50 -1.18
C ASP A 188 -6.32 -22.22 0.11
N SER A 189 -6.44 -23.24 0.97
CA SER A 189 -7.10 -23.10 2.28
C SER A 189 -6.32 -22.16 3.21
N ALA A 190 -5.00 -22.24 3.21
CA ALA A 190 -4.15 -21.35 4.00
C ALA A 190 -4.28 -19.89 3.52
N ILE A 191 -4.30 -19.63 2.20
CA ILE A 191 -4.53 -18.28 1.66
C ILE A 191 -5.89 -17.73 2.13
N VAL A 192 -6.96 -18.51 1.97
CA VAL A 192 -8.31 -18.09 2.38
C VAL A 192 -8.36 -17.80 3.88
N THR A 193 -7.73 -18.65 4.70
CA THR A 193 -7.71 -18.47 6.15
C THR A 193 -6.93 -17.21 6.53
N THR A 194 -5.77 -16.96 5.91
CA THR A 194 -4.99 -15.73 6.12
C THR A 194 -5.79 -14.47 5.82
N VAL A 195 -6.54 -14.46 4.71
CA VAL A 195 -7.40 -13.31 4.37
C VAL A 195 -8.48 -13.10 5.43
N LYS A 196 -9.14 -14.16 5.90
CA LYS A 196 -10.14 -14.06 6.98
C LYS A 196 -9.52 -13.50 8.26
N THR A 197 -8.33 -13.97 8.64
CA THR A 197 -7.61 -13.44 9.80
C THR A 197 -7.23 -11.97 9.60
N GLY A 198 -6.84 -11.55 8.39
CA GLY A 198 -6.59 -10.14 8.09
C GLY A 198 -7.83 -9.25 8.25
N ILE A 199 -8.99 -9.72 7.81
CA ILE A 199 -10.28 -9.03 8.02
C ILE A 199 -10.63 -8.92 9.50
N GLU A 200 -10.38 -9.99 10.26
CA GLU A 200 -10.67 -10.03 11.70
C GLU A 200 -9.72 -9.12 12.48
N TYR A 201 -8.40 -9.18 12.25
CA TYR A 201 -7.39 -8.54 13.10
C TYR A 201 -6.66 -7.34 12.47
N GLY A 202 -7.19 -6.79 11.37
CA GLY A 202 -6.54 -5.72 10.58
C GLY A 202 -6.31 -4.40 11.33
N ASP A 203 -6.99 -4.19 12.46
CA ASP A 203 -6.81 -3.02 13.34
C ASP A 203 -5.58 -3.10 14.26
N GLY A 204 -4.89 -4.25 14.27
CA GLY A 204 -3.72 -4.48 15.12
C GLY A 204 -4.05 -4.68 16.60
N ASN A 205 -5.32 -4.88 16.96
CA ASN A 205 -5.76 -5.15 18.31
C ASN A 205 -6.01 -6.67 18.53
N PRO A 206 -5.06 -7.40 19.14
CA PRO A 206 -5.21 -8.84 19.37
C PRO A 206 -6.25 -9.20 20.44
N LEU A 207 -6.76 -8.24 21.22
CA LEU A 207 -7.67 -8.48 22.36
C LEU A 207 -9.13 -8.11 22.06
N MET A 208 -9.38 -7.12 21.21
CA MET A 208 -10.73 -6.72 20.76
C MET A 208 -10.67 -6.26 19.30
N PRO A 209 -10.52 -7.19 18.35
CA PRO A 209 -10.53 -6.87 16.93
C PRO A 209 -11.86 -6.23 16.51
N ALA A 210 -11.82 -5.10 15.83
CA ALA A 210 -12.93 -4.62 15.03
C ALA A 210 -12.82 -5.24 13.63
N ALA A 211 -13.61 -6.29 13.36
CA ALA A 211 -13.64 -6.91 12.04
C ALA A 211 -14.03 -5.89 10.97
N ASP A 212 -13.25 -5.82 9.88
CA ASP A 212 -13.52 -4.92 8.76
C ASP A 212 -13.84 -5.72 7.47
N PRO A 213 -15.12 -6.09 7.27
CA PRO A 213 -15.55 -6.83 6.07
C PRO A 213 -15.67 -5.94 4.83
N THR A 214 -15.19 -4.70 4.85
CA THR A 214 -15.34 -3.77 3.72
C THR A 214 -14.38 -4.10 2.57
N ASN A 215 -14.71 -3.62 1.37
CA ASN A 215 -13.88 -3.75 0.18
C ASN A 215 -12.72 -2.72 0.18
N GLU A 216 -11.97 -2.68 1.27
CA GLU A 216 -10.84 -1.77 1.53
C GLU A 216 -9.49 -2.38 1.12
N TYR A 217 -8.49 -1.51 0.91
CA TYR A 217 -7.20 -1.91 0.35
C TYR A 217 -6.40 -2.87 1.22
N ASP A 218 -6.61 -2.87 2.54
CA ASP A 218 -5.89 -3.73 3.47
C ASP A 218 -6.13 -5.21 3.13
N ASN A 219 -7.37 -5.58 2.82
CA ASN A 219 -7.75 -6.94 2.43
C ASN A 219 -7.03 -7.41 1.16
N TYR A 220 -6.84 -6.51 0.20
CA TYR A 220 -6.07 -6.78 -1.00
C TYR A 220 -4.57 -6.93 -0.73
N MET A 221 -4.00 -6.10 0.14
CA MET A 221 -2.58 -6.20 0.50
C MET A 221 -2.27 -7.48 1.30
N VAL A 222 -3.18 -7.89 2.20
CA VAL A 222 -3.12 -9.21 2.85
C VAL A 222 -3.14 -10.32 1.81
N LEU A 223 -4.05 -10.24 0.83
CA LEU A 223 -4.14 -11.24 -0.24
C LEU A 223 -2.86 -11.29 -1.10
N ARG A 224 -2.26 -10.14 -1.46
CA ARG A 224 -0.96 -10.10 -2.15
C ARG A 224 0.12 -10.83 -1.35
N GLY A 225 0.23 -10.53 -0.06
CA GLY A 225 1.21 -11.15 0.83
C GLY A 225 1.03 -12.66 0.94
N ALA A 226 -0.21 -13.14 1.10
CA ALA A 226 -0.53 -14.56 1.19
C ALA A 226 -0.26 -15.31 -0.13
N MET A 227 -0.67 -14.75 -1.27
CA MET A 227 -0.39 -15.35 -2.59
C MET A 227 1.12 -15.40 -2.86
N TRP A 228 1.83 -14.31 -2.59
CA TRP A 228 3.29 -14.28 -2.71
C TRP A 228 3.95 -15.33 -1.82
N ALA A 229 3.55 -15.46 -0.56
CA ALA A 229 4.08 -16.47 0.34
C ALA A 229 3.82 -17.89 -0.19
N SER A 230 2.65 -18.15 -0.78
CA SER A 230 2.32 -19.46 -1.35
C SER A 230 3.17 -19.89 -2.54
N GLU A 231 3.76 -18.91 -3.24
CA GLU A 231 4.67 -19.11 -4.38
C GLU A 231 6.15 -19.17 -3.94
N ASN A 232 6.47 -18.70 -2.73
CA ASN A 232 7.85 -18.52 -2.28
C ASN A 232 8.20 -19.29 -1.00
N PHE A 233 7.27 -20.04 -0.40
CA PHE A 233 7.52 -20.91 0.73
C PHE A 233 7.11 -22.35 0.42
N SER A 234 8.01 -23.28 0.77
CA SER A 234 7.78 -24.72 0.64
C SER A 234 7.68 -25.36 2.01
N LEU A 235 6.77 -26.32 2.12
CA LEU A 235 6.58 -27.11 3.34
C LEU A 235 7.63 -28.22 3.39
N ILE A 236 8.39 -28.26 4.47
CA ILE A 236 9.38 -29.28 4.76
C ILE A 236 8.87 -30.10 5.93
N THR A 237 8.81 -31.41 5.76
CA THR A 237 8.48 -32.35 6.84
C THR A 237 9.74 -33.10 7.24
N SER A 238 10.18 -32.89 8.49
CA SER A 238 11.26 -33.63 9.12
C SER A 238 10.70 -34.49 10.25
N LYS A 239 11.44 -35.53 10.63
CA LYS A 239 11.16 -36.29 11.83
C LYS A 239 12.04 -35.78 12.95
N ARG A 240 11.44 -35.39 14.07
CA ARG A 240 12.16 -34.97 15.27
C ARG A 240 11.89 -35.98 16.38
N VAL A 241 12.95 -36.41 17.06
CA VAL A 241 12.83 -37.19 18.29
C VAL A 241 12.64 -36.22 19.44
N VAL A 242 11.52 -36.35 20.14
CA VAL A 242 11.27 -35.62 21.38
C VAL A 242 11.70 -36.52 22.53
N GLU A 243 12.70 -36.08 23.27
CA GLU A 243 13.17 -36.78 24.46
C GLU A 243 12.15 -36.65 25.59
N GLY A 244 11.88 -37.78 26.24
CA GLY A 244 10.96 -37.92 27.37
C GLY A 244 11.14 -39.30 28.00
N PHE A 245 10.27 -39.67 28.94
CA PHE A 245 10.34 -40.99 29.60
C PHE A 245 10.32 -42.17 28.61
N VAL A 246 9.65 -41.99 27.48
CA VAL A 246 9.75 -42.84 26.28
C VAL A 246 9.97 -41.90 25.09
N PRO A 247 11.09 -42.01 24.35
CA PRO A 247 11.33 -41.19 23.17
C PRO A 247 10.21 -41.37 22.14
N ARG A 248 9.70 -40.27 21.60
CA ARG A 248 8.69 -40.29 20.53
C ARG A 248 9.22 -39.56 19.33
N THR A 249 8.99 -40.12 18.14
CA THR A 249 9.24 -39.43 16.88
C THR A 249 7.97 -38.68 16.50
N VAL A 250 8.08 -37.37 16.32
CA VAL A 250 7.00 -36.51 15.82
C VAL A 250 7.40 -35.95 14.46
N ASP A 251 6.41 -35.75 13.60
CA ASP A 251 6.60 -34.99 12.37
C ASP A 251 6.69 -33.51 12.74
N GLU A 252 7.80 -32.89 12.39
CA GLU A 252 8.02 -31.46 12.46
C GLU A 252 7.76 -30.90 11.06
N VAL A 253 6.78 -30.01 10.96
CA VAL A 253 6.36 -29.39 9.70
C VAL A 253 6.72 -27.92 9.79
N VAL A 254 7.58 -27.47 8.89
CA VAL A 254 8.03 -26.07 8.84
C VAL A 254 8.00 -25.55 7.41
N THR A 255 7.77 -24.26 7.26
CA THR A 255 7.90 -23.56 5.98
C THR A 255 9.32 -23.02 5.81
N ARG A 256 9.86 -23.18 4.61
CA ARG A 256 11.18 -22.65 4.25
C ARG A 256 11.07 -21.72 3.05
N PHE A 257 11.66 -20.54 3.18
CA PHE A 257 11.73 -19.57 2.08
C PHE A 257 12.54 -20.13 0.90
N GLN A 258 11.95 -20.11 -0.27
CA GLN A 258 12.49 -20.54 -1.55
C GLN A 258 12.03 -19.52 -2.61
N PRO A 259 12.83 -18.46 -2.84
CA PRO A 259 12.42 -17.35 -3.69
C PRO A 259 12.20 -17.83 -5.13
N THR A 260 11.05 -17.48 -5.68
CA THR A 260 10.65 -17.76 -7.06
C THR A 260 10.34 -16.45 -7.80
N THR A 261 9.46 -15.62 -7.24
CA THR A 261 9.01 -14.37 -7.86
C THR A 261 8.41 -13.42 -6.82
N ASP A 262 8.51 -12.11 -7.05
CA ASP A 262 7.85 -11.06 -6.27
C ASP A 262 6.67 -10.41 -7.02
N ALA A 263 6.24 -11.01 -8.13
CA ALA A 263 5.20 -10.47 -9.00
C ALA A 263 3.87 -10.23 -8.27
N ARG A 264 3.51 -11.09 -7.31
CA ARG A 264 2.29 -10.95 -6.50
C ARG A 264 2.32 -9.75 -5.56
N LEU A 265 3.49 -9.28 -5.15
CA LEU A 265 3.62 -8.04 -4.36
C LEU A 265 3.57 -6.81 -5.25
N ARG A 266 4.25 -6.87 -6.40
CA ARG A 266 4.40 -5.75 -7.36
C ARG A 266 3.11 -5.36 -8.06
N ASN A 267 2.22 -6.33 -8.31
CA ASN A 267 1.04 -6.14 -9.13
C ASN A 267 -0.26 -6.18 -8.32
N PRO A 268 -1.28 -5.41 -8.72
CA PRO A 268 -2.63 -5.51 -8.15
C PRO A 268 -3.23 -6.89 -8.26
N CYS A 269 -4.16 -7.18 -7.35
CA CYS A 269 -4.90 -8.43 -7.40
C CYS A 269 -5.76 -8.46 -8.67
N ASP A 270 -5.64 -9.55 -9.43
CA ASP A 270 -6.49 -9.80 -10.59
C ASP A 270 -7.88 -10.34 -10.17
N ALA A 271 -8.88 -10.19 -11.04
CA ALA A 271 -10.25 -10.60 -10.76
C ALA A 271 -10.40 -12.11 -10.48
N ALA A 272 -9.52 -12.95 -11.04
CA ALA A 272 -9.57 -14.40 -10.82
C ALA A 272 -9.13 -14.76 -9.40
N SER A 273 -8.02 -14.16 -8.95
CA SER A 273 -7.51 -14.25 -7.58
C SER A 273 -8.56 -13.76 -6.58
N ILE A 274 -9.24 -12.66 -6.89
CA ILE A 274 -10.33 -12.12 -6.07
C ILE A 274 -11.54 -13.05 -6.05
N GLY A 275 -11.99 -13.57 -7.19
CA GLY A 275 -13.11 -14.53 -7.21
C GLY A 275 -12.82 -15.81 -6.41
N LYS A 276 -11.54 -16.22 -6.37
CA LYS A 276 -11.11 -17.41 -5.63
C LYS A 276 -10.95 -17.15 -4.13
N TYR A 277 -10.24 -16.08 -3.75
CA TYR A 277 -9.77 -15.86 -2.37
C TYR A 277 -10.38 -14.64 -1.67
N GLY A 278 -11.05 -13.75 -2.39
CA GLY A 278 -11.65 -12.51 -1.88
C GLY A 278 -12.92 -12.75 -1.08
N VAL A 279 -12.77 -13.24 0.15
CA VAL A 279 -13.91 -13.60 1.03
C VAL A 279 -14.71 -12.41 1.53
N TRP A 280 -14.18 -11.19 1.49
CA TRP A 280 -14.88 -9.96 1.89
C TRP A 280 -15.93 -9.49 0.88
N LEU A 281 -15.97 -10.08 -0.32
CA LEU A 281 -16.95 -9.79 -1.36
C LEU A 281 -18.13 -10.77 -1.39
N LYS A 282 -18.19 -11.71 -0.43
CA LYS A 282 -19.18 -12.78 -0.35
C LYS A 282 -20.13 -12.56 0.81
#